data_AF-A0A315XJ62-F1
#
_entry.id   AF-A0A315XJ62-F1
#
_cell.length_a   1.000
_cell.length_b   1.000
_cell.length_c   1.000
_cell.angle_alpha   90.00
_cell.angle_beta   90.00
_cell.angle_gamma   90.00
#
_symmetry.space_group_name_H-M   'P 1'
#
loop_
_entity.id
_entity.type
_entity.pdbx_description
1 polymer ?
#
loop_
_entity_poly.entity_id
_entity_poly.type
_entity_poly.pdbx_seq_one_letter_code
_entity_poly.pdbx_strand_id
1 'polypeptide(L)'
;MLRKNVSISDTHLKMLDPLLKKHQGNLSAAMRDIIDFTGFVTENMGSLETAKDLFKEKNHAMEQTRNRIYGITIPLTMFRWLLSNRKTNMPPINEAIQLFSQQNINSYDVNSLNKVINEEISFLNWPISVNIGSENGHISVQITGIDPEINSFYAKIITIFLSNNNNPQKICKLLHYPASIYMLFSGASTHEEALHSMQETFGNNEINRMQGENDMLLIKAES
;
A
#
# COMPACT_ATOMS: atom_id res chain seq x y z
N MET A 1 -35.48 33.00 9.15
CA MET A 1 -34.65 32.53 10.29
C MET A 1 -35.58 31.98 11.36
N LEU A 2 -35.43 30.72 11.74
CA LEU A 2 -36.22 30.07 12.79
C LEU A 2 -35.38 30.06 14.08
N ARG A 3 -35.93 30.55 15.20
CA ARG A 3 -35.23 30.53 16.50
C ARG A 3 -35.73 29.34 17.33
N LYS A 4 -34.80 28.52 17.79
CA LYS A 4 -35.03 27.40 18.72
C LYS A 4 -34.06 27.54 19.88
N ASN A 5 -34.51 27.22 21.08
CA ASN A 5 -33.67 27.20 22.27
C ASN A 5 -33.32 25.74 22.58
N VAL A 6 -32.07 25.47 22.92
CA VAL A 6 -31.55 24.14 23.24
C VAL A 6 -30.71 24.24 24.49
N SER A 7 -30.86 23.29 25.41
CA SER A 7 -30.04 23.18 26.61
C SER A 7 -28.93 22.16 26.34
N ILE A 8 -27.67 22.54 26.61
CA ILE A 8 -26.47 21.71 26.38
C ILE A 8 -25.63 21.79 27.66
N SER A 9 -25.08 20.66 28.10
CA SER A 9 -24.20 20.66 29.27
C SER A 9 -22.85 21.31 28.95
N ASP A 10 -22.20 21.88 29.95
CA ASP A 10 -20.88 22.51 29.81
C ASP A 10 -19.82 21.56 29.24
N THR A 11 -19.92 20.26 29.54
CA THR A 11 -19.03 19.23 28.99
C THR A 11 -19.13 19.11 27.47
N HIS A 12 -20.34 19.10 26.93
CA HIS A 12 -20.57 19.03 25.48
C HIS A 12 -20.31 20.38 24.81
N LEU A 13 -20.55 21.50 25.50
CA LEU A 13 -20.21 22.85 25.03
C LEU A 13 -18.70 23.00 24.82
N LYS A 14 -17.87 22.50 25.74
CA LYS A 14 -16.40 22.51 25.59
C LYS A 14 -15.92 21.71 24.37
N MET A 15 -16.62 20.64 23.98
CA MET A 15 -16.28 19.90 22.76
C MET A 15 -16.48 20.73 21.49
N LEU A 16 -17.33 21.76 21.55
CA LEU A 16 -17.61 22.68 20.44
C LEU A 16 -16.62 23.85 20.37
N ASP A 17 -15.73 24.03 21.35
CA ASP A 17 -14.78 25.14 21.42
C ASP A 17 -13.97 25.36 20.11
N PRO A 18 -13.48 24.33 19.41
CA PRO A 18 -12.77 24.53 18.14
C PRO A 18 -13.65 25.18 17.07
N LEU A 19 -14.92 24.77 16.97
CA LEU A 19 -15.90 25.31 16.03
C LEU A 19 -16.39 26.68 16.45
N LEU A 20 -16.55 26.91 17.76
CA LEU A 20 -16.89 28.22 18.31
C LEU A 20 -15.78 29.23 18.04
N LYS A 21 -14.50 28.86 18.21
CA LYS A 21 -13.36 29.72 17.87
C LYS A 21 -13.33 30.07 16.38
N LYS A 22 -13.57 29.09 15.50
CA LYS A 22 -13.68 29.30 14.03
C LYS A 22 -14.73 30.37 13.71
N HIS A 23 -15.84 30.36 14.43
CA HIS A 23 -16.98 31.28 14.23
C HIS A 23 -17.03 32.44 15.24
N GLN A 24 -15.90 32.78 15.88
CA GLN A 24 -15.79 33.92 16.81
C GLN A 24 -16.83 33.92 17.94
N GLY A 25 -17.14 32.75 18.49
CA GLY A 25 -18.12 32.55 19.55
C GLY A 25 -19.57 32.43 19.07
N ASN A 26 -19.83 32.47 17.76
CA ASN A 26 -21.18 32.32 17.24
C ASN A 26 -21.63 30.85 17.20
N LEU A 27 -22.37 30.44 18.24
CA LEU A 27 -22.92 29.10 18.34
C LEU A 27 -23.89 28.75 17.19
N SER A 28 -24.67 29.71 16.68
CA SER A 28 -25.61 29.44 15.59
C SER A 28 -24.91 29.19 14.25
N ALA A 29 -23.71 29.73 14.04
CA ALA A 29 -22.88 29.45 12.88
C ALA A 29 -22.19 28.09 13.03
N ALA A 30 -21.60 27.81 14.21
CA ALA A 30 -21.01 26.51 14.52
C ALA A 30 -22.03 25.36 14.40
N MET A 31 -23.26 25.54 14.87
CA MET A 31 -24.32 24.53 14.74
C MET A 31 -24.74 24.30 13.28
N ARG A 32 -24.71 25.33 12.42
CA ARG A 32 -24.98 25.17 10.99
C ARG A 32 -23.91 24.32 10.31
N ASP A 33 -22.64 24.59 10.57
CA ASP A 33 -21.53 23.78 10.07
C ASP A 33 -21.66 22.30 10.49
N ILE A 34 -22.10 22.03 11.72
CA ILE A 34 -22.30 20.66 12.22
C ILE A 34 -23.47 19.98 11.48
N ILE A 35 -24.57 20.70 11.27
CA ILE A 35 -25.72 20.20 10.53
C ILE A 35 -25.34 19.91 9.08
N ASP A 36 -24.64 20.82 8.42
CA ASP A 36 -24.18 20.67 7.04
C ASP A 36 -23.24 19.48 6.91
N PHE A 37 -22.30 19.31 7.86
CA PHE A 37 -21.43 18.14 7.92
C PHE A 37 -22.21 16.84 8.14
N THR A 38 -23.18 16.83 9.06
CA THR A 38 -24.00 15.64 9.33
C THR A 38 -24.85 15.27 8.13
N GLY A 39 -25.41 16.26 7.43
CA GLY A 39 -26.11 16.09 6.16
C GLY A 39 -25.21 15.47 5.10
N PHE A 40 -24.03 16.06 4.87
CA PHE A 40 -23.03 15.53 3.93
C PHE A 40 -22.63 14.08 4.26
N VAL A 41 -22.38 13.76 5.52
CA VAL A 41 -22.03 12.39 5.94
C VAL A 41 -23.19 11.43 5.71
N THR A 42 -24.42 11.83 6.04
CA THR A 42 -25.60 10.97 5.87
C THR A 42 -25.90 10.71 4.38
N GLU A 43 -25.76 11.72 3.52
CA GLU A 43 -25.94 11.58 2.07
C GLU A 43 -24.89 10.67 1.43
N ASN A 44 -23.62 10.76 1.86
CA ASN A 44 -22.52 10.01 1.23
C ASN A 44 -22.26 8.65 1.87
N MET A 45 -22.57 8.46 3.16
CA MET A 45 -22.25 7.26 3.95
C MET A 45 -23.50 6.56 4.52
N GLY A 46 -24.69 7.05 4.21
CA GLY A 46 -25.98 6.49 4.63
C GLY A 46 -26.36 6.79 6.09
N SER A 47 -25.42 6.70 7.03
CA SER A 47 -25.65 7.03 8.44
C SER A 47 -24.40 7.54 9.16
N LEU A 48 -24.60 8.26 10.27
CA LEU A 48 -23.50 8.75 11.09
C LEU A 48 -22.78 7.61 11.84
N GLU A 49 -23.52 6.56 12.20
CA GLU A 49 -23.00 5.34 12.81
C GLU A 49 -22.05 4.61 11.86
N THR A 50 -22.44 4.42 10.59
CA THR A 50 -21.59 3.82 9.57
C THR A 50 -20.31 4.63 9.36
N ALA A 51 -20.41 5.96 9.30
CA ALA A 51 -19.24 6.82 9.21
C ALA A 51 -18.31 6.65 10.42
N LYS A 52 -18.87 6.64 11.63
CA LYS A 52 -18.10 6.46 12.87
C LYS A 52 -17.40 5.11 12.92
N ASP A 53 -18.06 4.04 12.46
CA ASP A 53 -17.48 2.70 12.42
C ASP A 53 -16.36 2.61 11.38
N LEU A 54 -16.52 3.22 10.21
CA LEU A 54 -15.45 3.35 9.20
C LEU A 54 -14.23 4.09 9.75
N PHE A 55 -14.43 5.19 10.48
CA PHE A 55 -13.33 5.92 11.11
C PHE A 55 -12.66 5.11 12.23
N LYS A 56 -13.42 4.34 13.01
CA LYS A 56 -12.87 3.45 14.03
C LYS A 56 -12.08 2.28 13.45
N GLU A 57 -12.61 1.60 12.44
CA GLU A 57 -11.92 0.52 11.74
C GLU A 57 -10.63 1.01 11.09
N LYS A 58 -10.69 2.14 10.37
CA LYS A 58 -9.51 2.74 9.74
C LYS A 58 -8.44 3.10 10.77
N ASN A 59 -8.83 3.70 11.90
CA ASN A 59 -7.88 4.05 12.95
C ASN A 59 -7.33 2.81 13.68
N HIS A 60 -8.15 1.81 13.99
CA HIS A 60 -7.68 0.57 14.62
C HIS A 60 -6.76 -0.23 13.71
N ALA A 61 -7.06 -0.34 12.43
CA ALA A 61 -6.21 -1.02 11.47
C ALA A 61 -4.88 -0.24 11.28
N MET A 62 -4.94 1.09 11.21
CA MET A 62 -3.75 1.94 11.11
C MET A 62 -2.88 1.90 12.39
N GLU A 63 -3.48 1.88 13.58
CA GLU A 63 -2.76 1.72 14.85
C GLU A 63 -2.16 0.33 15.01
N GLN A 64 -2.88 -0.72 14.60
CA GLN A 64 -2.36 -2.08 14.59
C GLN A 64 -1.15 -2.18 13.65
N THR A 65 -1.26 -1.72 12.40
CA THR A 65 -0.15 -1.75 11.44
C THR A 65 1.04 -0.89 11.87
N ARG A 66 0.79 0.30 12.44
CA ARG A 66 1.84 1.16 13.02
C ARG A 66 2.57 0.53 14.20
N ASN A 67 1.90 -0.29 15.00
CA ASN A 67 2.52 -1.04 16.10
C ASN A 67 3.22 -2.34 15.64
N ARG A 68 3.05 -2.75 14.37
CA ARG A 68 3.55 -4.03 13.83
C ARG A 68 4.81 -3.88 12.98
N ILE A 69 4.86 -2.83 12.17
CA ILE A 69 6.01 -2.48 11.35
C ILE A 69 6.53 -1.16 11.91
N TYR A 70 7.82 -1.07 12.23
CA TYR A 70 8.47 0.24 12.43
C TYR A 70 8.54 0.93 11.06
N GLY A 71 7.38 1.39 10.57
CA GLY A 71 7.21 2.01 9.27
C GLY A 71 7.80 3.41 9.33
N ILE A 72 8.81 3.66 8.51
CA ILE A 72 9.36 5.00 8.31
C ILE A 72 8.75 5.55 7.03
N THR A 73 8.09 6.71 7.13
CA THR A 73 7.65 7.43 5.94
C THR A 73 8.85 8.13 5.32
N ILE A 74 9.14 7.77 4.07
CA ILE A 74 10.19 8.41 3.28
C ILE A 74 9.57 9.19 2.12
N PRO A 75 10.08 10.39 1.80
CA PRO A 75 9.65 11.10 0.60
C PRO A 75 9.84 10.25 -0.66
N LEU A 76 8.90 10.32 -1.60
CA LEU A 76 8.90 9.51 -2.82
C LEU A 76 10.21 9.63 -3.61
N THR A 77 10.78 10.83 -3.69
CA THR A 77 12.06 11.08 -4.39
C THR A 77 13.22 10.32 -3.75
N MET A 78 13.27 10.25 -2.41
CA MET A 78 14.26 9.47 -1.68
C MET A 78 14.04 7.97 -1.87
N PHE A 79 12.78 7.53 -1.86
CA PHE A 79 12.46 6.11 -2.11
C PHE A 79 12.91 5.67 -3.50
N ARG A 80 12.60 6.46 -4.53
CA ARG A 80 13.05 6.21 -5.91
C ARG A 80 14.56 6.15 -6.00
N TRP A 81 15.26 7.07 -5.33
CA TRP A 81 16.72 7.06 -5.27
C TRP A 81 17.26 5.79 -4.59
N LEU A 82 16.69 5.37 -3.46
CA LEU A 82 17.07 4.12 -2.78
C LEU A 82 16.87 2.89 -3.68
N LEU A 83 15.74 2.82 -4.36
CA LEU A 83 15.46 1.75 -5.31
C LEU A 83 16.43 1.76 -6.49
N SER A 84 16.80 2.92 -7.01
CA SER A 84 17.68 3.03 -8.18
C SER A 84 19.15 2.71 -7.87
N ASN A 85 19.59 2.89 -6.63
CA ASN A 85 20.99 2.73 -6.21
C ASN A 85 21.27 1.42 -5.45
N ARG A 86 20.34 0.47 -5.48
CA ARG A 86 20.49 -0.82 -4.82
C ARG A 86 21.51 -1.70 -5.54
N LYS A 87 22.44 -2.31 -4.80
CA LYS A 87 23.40 -3.29 -5.34
C LYS A 87 22.75 -4.63 -5.69
N THR A 88 21.72 -5.01 -4.94
CA THR A 88 21.01 -6.26 -5.13
C THR A 88 19.64 -5.98 -5.73
N ASN A 89 19.27 -6.76 -6.74
CA ASN A 89 17.98 -6.57 -7.40
C ASN A 89 16.81 -7.08 -6.57
N MET A 90 17.06 -7.97 -5.59
CA MET A 90 16.08 -8.60 -4.73
C MET A 90 16.23 -8.15 -3.27
N PRO A 91 15.11 -7.91 -2.56
CA PRO A 91 15.15 -7.70 -1.12
C PRO A 91 15.45 -9.03 -0.39
N PRO A 92 15.99 -8.99 0.84
CA PRO A 92 16.19 -10.18 1.66
C PRO A 92 14.86 -10.90 1.91
N ILE A 93 14.85 -12.22 1.78
CA ILE A 93 13.63 -13.05 1.89
C ILE A 93 12.91 -12.82 3.22
N ASN A 94 13.67 -12.81 4.33
CA ASN A 94 13.12 -12.63 5.67
C ASN A 94 12.42 -11.27 5.84
N GLU A 95 12.94 -10.21 5.21
CA GLU A 95 12.35 -8.86 5.29
C GLU A 95 11.09 -8.77 4.42
N ALA A 96 11.11 -9.36 3.23
CA ALA A 96 9.96 -9.35 2.32
C ALA A 96 8.77 -10.16 2.87
N ILE A 97 9.02 -11.27 3.55
CA ILE A 97 7.96 -12.09 4.18
C ILE A 97 7.36 -11.36 5.38
N GLN A 98 8.15 -10.60 6.14
CA GLN A 98 7.65 -9.87 7.31
C GLN A 98 6.49 -8.93 6.97
N LEU A 99 6.50 -8.33 5.77
CA LEU A 99 5.41 -7.48 5.27
C LEU A 99 4.04 -8.18 5.22
N PHE A 100 4.01 -9.52 5.16
CA PHE A 100 2.78 -10.30 5.08
C PHE A 100 2.64 -11.36 6.20
N SER A 101 3.61 -11.42 7.12
CA SER A 101 3.82 -12.53 8.07
C SER A 101 2.71 -12.76 9.11
N GLN A 102 1.81 -11.79 9.30
CA GLN A 102 0.78 -11.87 10.34
C GLN A 102 -0.57 -12.36 9.85
N GLN A 103 -0.71 -12.54 8.54
CA GLN A 103 -1.93 -13.05 7.96
C GLN A 103 -1.67 -14.51 7.58
N ASN A 104 -2.36 -15.44 8.22
CA ASN A 104 -2.33 -16.86 7.88
C ASN A 104 -3.11 -17.06 6.56
N ILE A 105 -2.71 -16.34 5.50
CA ILE A 105 -3.43 -16.24 4.24
C ILE A 105 -3.24 -17.57 3.53
N ASN A 106 -4.33 -18.31 3.38
CA ASN A 106 -4.36 -19.37 2.41
C ASN A 106 -4.22 -18.74 1.02
N SER A 107 -3.12 -19.03 0.33
CA SER A 107 -2.81 -18.57 -1.04
C SER A 107 -3.93 -18.80 -2.06
N TYR A 108 -4.89 -19.69 -1.76
CA TYR A 108 -6.01 -20.02 -2.62
C TYR A 108 -7.24 -19.12 -2.46
N ASP A 109 -7.37 -18.35 -1.38
CA ASP A 109 -8.40 -17.33 -1.28
C ASP A 109 -7.89 -16.02 -1.88
N VAL A 110 -7.99 -15.95 -3.21
CA VAL A 110 -7.56 -14.80 -4.00
C VAL A 110 -8.26 -13.51 -3.58
N ASN A 111 -9.53 -13.58 -3.17
CA ASN A 111 -10.27 -12.39 -2.76
C ASN A 111 -9.73 -11.82 -1.46
N SER A 112 -9.47 -12.68 -0.47
CA SER A 112 -8.82 -12.27 0.78
C SER A 112 -7.40 -11.79 0.54
N LEU A 113 -6.61 -12.49 -0.28
CA LEU A 113 -5.24 -12.09 -0.62
C LEU A 113 -5.19 -10.72 -1.31
N ASN A 114 -6.09 -10.48 -2.28
CA ASN A 114 -6.19 -9.21 -2.98
C ASN A 114 -6.57 -8.07 -2.03
N LYS A 115 -7.54 -8.30 -1.13
CA LYS A 115 -7.95 -7.33 -0.12
C LYS A 115 -6.80 -6.97 0.81
N VAL A 116 -6.13 -7.98 1.39
CA VAL A 116 -5.03 -7.79 2.35
C VAL A 116 -3.87 -7.02 1.73
N ILE A 117 -3.45 -7.39 0.52
CA ILE A 117 -2.34 -6.72 -0.16
C ILE A 117 -2.67 -5.25 -0.42
N ASN A 118 -3.88 -4.93 -0.91
CA ASN A 118 -4.26 -3.54 -1.16
C ASN A 118 -4.46 -2.73 0.13
N GLU A 119 -4.90 -3.36 1.23
CA GLU A 119 -4.94 -2.72 2.55
C GLU A 119 -3.52 -2.37 3.02
N GLU A 120 -2.56 -3.29 2.95
CA GLU A 120 -1.16 -3.04 3.30
C GLU A 120 -0.53 -1.93 2.44
N ILE A 121 -0.76 -1.95 1.13
CA ILE A 121 -0.31 -0.88 0.22
C ILE A 121 -0.90 0.47 0.62
N SER A 122 -2.19 0.49 0.96
CA SER A 122 -2.86 1.70 1.42
C SER A 122 -2.30 2.21 2.74
N PHE A 123 -1.84 1.34 3.66
CA PHE A 123 -1.17 1.76 4.89
C PHE A 123 0.23 2.31 4.63
N LEU A 124 0.96 1.71 3.70
CA LEU A 124 2.30 2.16 3.31
C LEU A 124 2.28 3.43 2.44
N ASN A 125 1.09 3.89 2.00
CA ASN A 125 0.91 4.98 1.04
C ASN A 125 1.73 4.77 -0.24
N TRP A 126 1.90 3.53 -0.68
CA TRP A 126 2.61 3.24 -1.92
C TRP A 126 1.70 3.56 -3.12
N PRO A 127 2.20 4.27 -4.15
CA PRO A 127 1.38 4.75 -5.27
C PRO A 127 1.13 3.64 -6.31
N ILE A 128 0.69 2.48 -5.84
CA ILE A 128 0.45 1.27 -6.63
C ILE A 128 -0.91 0.67 -6.27
N SER A 129 -1.47 -0.12 -7.17
CA SER A 129 -2.61 -0.99 -6.93
C SER A 129 -2.29 -2.39 -7.41
N VAL A 130 -2.84 -3.38 -6.73
CA VAL A 130 -2.65 -4.79 -7.08
C VAL A 130 -4.00 -5.41 -7.38
N ASN A 131 -4.06 -6.22 -8.42
CA ASN A 131 -5.19 -7.05 -8.73
C ASN A 131 -4.73 -8.50 -8.83
N ILE A 132 -5.39 -9.39 -8.09
CA ILE A 132 -5.07 -10.80 -8.06
C ILE A 132 -6.28 -11.58 -8.55
N GLY A 133 -6.04 -12.47 -9.49
CA GLY A 133 -7.01 -13.38 -10.07
C GLY A 133 -6.55 -14.84 -9.92
N SER A 134 -7.49 -15.77 -10.03
CA SER A 134 -7.20 -17.19 -10.18
C SER A 134 -7.94 -17.72 -11.40
N GLU A 135 -7.21 -18.30 -12.34
CA GLU A 135 -7.75 -18.95 -13.53
C GLU A 135 -7.07 -20.30 -13.71
N ASN A 136 -7.85 -21.38 -13.80
CA ASN A 136 -7.35 -22.74 -14.09
C ASN A 136 -6.23 -23.24 -13.15
N GLY A 137 -6.26 -22.87 -11.87
CA GLY A 137 -5.21 -23.25 -10.90
C GLY A 137 -3.93 -22.41 -10.98
N HIS A 138 -3.94 -21.36 -11.81
CA HIS A 138 -2.90 -20.35 -11.86
C HIS A 138 -3.33 -19.08 -11.13
N ILE A 139 -2.39 -18.46 -10.42
CA ILE A 139 -2.60 -17.16 -9.79
C ILE A 139 -2.06 -16.09 -10.73
N SER A 140 -2.92 -15.17 -11.17
CA SER A 140 -2.50 -14.00 -11.94
C SER A 140 -2.38 -12.80 -11.01
N VAL A 141 -1.26 -12.09 -11.06
CA VAL A 141 -1.04 -10.85 -10.29
C VAL A 141 -0.75 -9.72 -11.28
N GLN A 142 -1.51 -8.65 -11.19
CA GLN A 142 -1.29 -7.43 -11.95
C GLN A 142 -1.02 -6.28 -10.98
N ILE A 143 0.14 -5.64 -11.12
CA ILE A 143 0.55 -4.47 -10.35
C ILE A 143 0.48 -3.28 -11.28
N THR A 144 -0.21 -2.22 -10.88
CA THR A 144 -0.37 -1.00 -11.68
C THR A 144 0.06 0.20 -10.86
N GLY A 145 0.83 1.11 -11.45
CA GLY A 145 1.31 2.29 -10.75
C GLY A 145 2.08 3.22 -11.66
N ILE A 146 2.24 4.47 -11.23
CA ILE A 146 2.86 5.54 -12.04
C ILE A 146 4.38 5.36 -12.13
N ASP A 147 4.99 4.73 -11.13
CA ASP A 147 6.44 4.55 -11.05
C ASP A 147 6.87 3.10 -11.36
N PRO A 148 7.57 2.85 -12.48
CA PRO A 148 7.99 1.51 -12.87
C PRO A 148 8.97 0.84 -11.90
N GLU A 149 9.82 1.60 -11.19
CA GLU A 149 10.77 1.05 -10.22
C GLU A 149 10.04 0.57 -8.97
N ILE A 150 9.03 1.33 -8.51
CA ILE A 150 8.18 0.91 -7.39
C ILE A 150 7.34 -0.32 -7.78
N ASN A 151 6.77 -0.32 -8.99
CA ASN A 151 6.03 -1.48 -9.51
C ASN A 151 6.92 -2.73 -9.53
N SER A 152 8.15 -2.60 -10.04
CA SER A 152 9.13 -3.70 -10.12
C SER A 152 9.56 -4.19 -8.73
N PHE A 153 9.79 -3.26 -7.80
CA PHE A 153 10.13 -3.60 -6.43
C PHE A 153 8.99 -4.38 -5.75
N TYR A 154 7.75 -3.94 -5.92
CA TYR A 154 6.59 -4.63 -5.36
C TYR A 154 6.37 -6.01 -5.99
N ALA A 155 6.58 -6.14 -7.30
CA ALA A 155 6.50 -7.42 -8.00
C ALA A 155 7.40 -8.49 -7.37
N LYS A 156 8.61 -8.09 -6.98
CA LYS A 156 9.58 -8.99 -6.33
C LYS A 156 9.16 -9.35 -4.91
N ILE A 157 8.63 -8.39 -4.15
CA ILE A 157 8.09 -8.63 -2.81
C ILE A 157 6.94 -9.66 -2.87
N ILE A 158 5.96 -9.46 -3.75
CA ILE A 158 4.86 -10.42 -3.94
C ILE A 158 5.40 -11.79 -4.37
N THR A 159 6.37 -11.82 -5.28
CA THR A 159 6.97 -13.08 -5.74
C THR A 159 7.61 -13.84 -4.59
N ILE A 160 8.44 -13.18 -3.77
CA ILE A 160 9.05 -13.79 -2.59
C ILE A 160 7.98 -14.35 -1.65
N PHE A 161 6.92 -13.58 -1.41
CA PHE A 161 5.82 -14.00 -0.56
C PHE A 161 5.12 -15.26 -1.10
N LEU A 162 4.78 -15.30 -2.39
CA LEU A 162 4.10 -16.45 -3.01
C LEU A 162 5.00 -17.68 -3.13
N SER A 163 6.30 -17.49 -3.36
CA SER A 163 7.28 -18.59 -3.42
C SER A 163 7.58 -19.19 -2.05
N ASN A 164 7.39 -18.43 -0.96
CA ASN A 164 7.67 -18.87 0.41
C ASN A 164 6.40 -19.13 1.24
N ASN A 165 5.23 -19.25 0.60
CA ASN A 165 4.00 -19.63 1.28
C ASN A 165 3.93 -21.17 1.44
N ASN A 166 3.07 -21.67 2.34
CA ASN A 166 2.84 -23.09 2.61
C ASN A 166 2.63 -23.92 1.33
N ASN A 167 2.03 -23.31 0.31
CA ASN A 167 1.92 -23.86 -1.05
C ASN A 167 2.78 -23.00 -2.00
N PRO A 168 4.06 -23.37 -2.22
CA PRO A 168 4.99 -22.55 -2.97
C PRO A 168 4.52 -22.37 -4.42
N GLN A 169 4.63 -21.15 -4.93
CA GLN A 169 4.26 -20.82 -6.31
C GLN A 169 5.50 -20.41 -7.11
N LYS A 170 5.62 -20.93 -8.33
CA LYS A 170 6.67 -20.55 -9.30
C LYS A 170 6.12 -19.60 -10.36
N ILE A 171 6.98 -18.76 -10.93
CA ILE A 171 6.61 -17.85 -12.01
C ILE A 171 6.61 -18.62 -13.32
N CYS A 172 5.48 -18.59 -14.02
CA CYS A 172 5.34 -19.09 -15.39
C CYS A 172 5.55 -18.00 -16.44
N LYS A 173 5.11 -16.78 -16.12
CA LYS A 173 5.09 -15.67 -17.07
C LYS A 173 5.26 -14.35 -16.35
N LEU A 174 6.13 -13.50 -16.87
CA LEU A 174 6.30 -12.10 -16.44
C LEU A 174 6.22 -11.19 -17.66
N LEU A 175 5.32 -10.21 -17.64
CA LEU A 175 5.16 -9.20 -18.68
C LEU A 175 5.33 -7.81 -18.06
N HIS A 176 6.18 -7.00 -18.68
CA HIS A 176 6.38 -5.60 -18.31
C HIS A 176 5.63 -4.69 -19.29
N TYR A 177 4.74 -3.87 -18.75
CA TYR A 177 4.08 -2.78 -19.46
C TYR A 177 4.54 -1.43 -18.89
N PRO A 178 4.35 -0.32 -19.62
CA PRO A 178 4.84 1.00 -19.18
C PRO A 178 4.36 1.45 -17.79
N ALA A 179 3.13 1.07 -17.41
CA ALA A 179 2.52 1.45 -16.12
C ALA A 179 2.02 0.24 -15.32
N SER A 180 2.39 -0.98 -15.74
CA SER A 180 1.95 -2.18 -15.04
C SER A 180 2.89 -3.36 -15.24
N ILE A 181 2.86 -4.29 -14.28
CA ILE A 181 3.58 -5.56 -14.35
C ILE A 181 2.55 -6.67 -14.16
N TYR A 182 2.54 -7.62 -15.09
CA TYR A 182 1.67 -8.79 -15.02
C TYR A 182 2.52 -10.04 -14.78
N MET A 183 2.11 -10.84 -13.81
CA MET A 183 2.76 -12.09 -13.41
C MET A 183 1.73 -13.21 -13.40
N LEU A 184 2.11 -14.37 -13.91
CA LEU A 184 1.34 -15.60 -13.81
C LEU A 184 2.15 -16.63 -13.03
N PHE A 185 1.51 -17.23 -12.03
CA PHE A 185 2.09 -18.21 -11.14
C PHE A 185 1.41 -19.57 -11.29
N SER A 186 2.16 -20.65 -11.08
CA SER A 186 1.64 -22.01 -10.92
C SER A 186 2.17 -22.64 -9.64
N GLY A 187 1.50 -23.68 -9.15
CA GLY A 187 2.02 -24.49 -8.05
C GLY A 187 3.43 -25.04 -8.35
N ALA A 188 4.31 -24.96 -7.37
CA ALA A 188 5.63 -25.57 -7.36
C ALA A 188 5.63 -26.81 -6.46
N SER A 189 6.51 -27.77 -6.75
CA SER A 189 6.64 -29.00 -5.95
C SER A 189 7.42 -28.76 -4.66
N THR A 190 8.37 -27.81 -4.70
CA THR A 190 9.23 -27.44 -3.57
C THR A 190 9.43 -25.93 -3.49
N HIS A 191 9.82 -25.45 -2.30
CA HIS A 191 10.21 -24.05 -2.09
C HIS A 191 11.46 -23.68 -2.90
N GLU A 192 12.40 -24.62 -3.07
CA GLU A 192 13.61 -24.41 -3.87
C GLU A 192 13.29 -24.20 -5.35
N GLU A 193 12.33 -24.96 -5.91
CA GLU A 193 11.87 -24.79 -7.29
C GLU A 193 11.26 -23.40 -7.50
N ALA A 194 10.44 -22.94 -6.55
CA ALA A 194 9.83 -21.62 -6.59
C ALA A 194 10.88 -20.49 -6.48
N LEU A 195 11.84 -20.61 -5.56
CA LEU A 195 12.92 -19.64 -5.40
C LEU A 195 13.85 -19.59 -6.62
N HIS A 196 14.16 -20.74 -7.22
CA HIS A 196 14.95 -20.80 -8.45
C HIS A 196 14.25 -20.09 -9.61
N SER A 197 12.96 -20.37 -9.82
CA SER A 197 12.14 -19.69 -10.85
C SER A 197 12.12 -18.17 -10.66
N MET A 198 12.02 -17.70 -9.42
CA MET A 198 12.11 -16.29 -9.07
C MET A 198 13.48 -15.69 -9.43
N GLN A 199 14.57 -16.37 -9.05
CA GLN A 199 15.94 -15.91 -9.32
C GLN A 199 16.24 -15.87 -10.81
N GLU A 200 15.79 -16.86 -11.58
CA GLU A 200 15.95 -16.89 -13.03
C GLU A 200 15.20 -15.71 -13.70
N THR A 201 13.97 -15.45 -13.26
CA THR A 201 13.11 -14.41 -13.86
C THR A 201 13.60 -13.00 -13.54
N PHE A 202 14.03 -12.73 -12.30
CA PHE A 202 14.44 -11.39 -11.86
C PHE A 202 15.96 -11.17 -11.82
N GLY A 203 16.77 -12.23 -11.89
CA GLY A 203 18.23 -12.19 -11.82
C GLY A 203 18.93 -12.06 -13.17
N ASN A 204 18.35 -12.59 -14.27
CA ASN A 204 19.02 -12.64 -15.57
C ASN A 204 18.85 -11.40 -16.47
N ASN A 205 18.07 -10.40 -16.07
CA ASN A 205 17.72 -9.26 -16.95
C ASN A 205 18.76 -8.11 -17.01
N GLU A 206 19.99 -8.29 -16.52
CA GLU A 206 21.01 -7.21 -16.55
C GLU A 206 21.88 -7.13 -17.81
N ILE A 207 21.80 -8.04 -18.78
CA ILE A 207 22.58 -7.87 -20.02
C ILE A 207 21.95 -6.81 -20.98
N ASN A 208 20.68 -6.45 -20.80
CA ASN A 208 19.97 -5.56 -21.72
C ASN A 208 19.48 -4.23 -21.12
N ARG A 209 20.02 -3.79 -19.97
CA ARG A 209 19.95 -2.37 -19.60
C ARG A 209 21.08 -1.64 -20.32
N MET A 210 20.77 -1.14 -21.52
CA MET A 210 21.60 -0.20 -22.27
C MET A 210 22.20 0.83 -21.29
N GLN A 211 23.52 0.89 -21.25
CA GLN A 211 24.30 1.93 -20.60
C GLN A 211 23.83 3.29 -21.13
N GLY A 212 22.97 3.95 -20.37
CA GLY A 212 22.59 5.32 -20.60
C GLY A 212 23.67 6.22 -20.04
N GLU A 213 24.41 6.86 -20.95
CA GLU A 213 25.42 7.89 -20.76
C GLU A 213 25.16 8.78 -19.53
N ASN A 214 26.09 8.76 -18.58
CA ASN A 214 26.61 9.92 -17.86
C ASN A 214 27.83 9.49 -17.05
N ASP A 215 28.88 9.07 -17.76
CA ASP A 215 30.23 9.07 -17.20
C ASP A 215 30.65 10.54 -16.98
N MET A 216 30.47 11.03 -15.75
CA MET A 216 31.24 12.21 -15.33
C MET A 216 32.69 11.78 -15.13
N LEU A 217 33.51 12.12 -16.12
CA LEU A 217 34.96 12.08 -16.06
C LEU A 217 35.47 12.81 -14.82
N LEU A 218 36.11 12.07 -13.91
CA LEU A 218 36.97 12.62 -12.88
C LEU A 218 38.19 13.26 -13.56
N ILE A 219 38.19 14.60 -13.67
CA ILE A 219 39.41 15.35 -13.97
C ILE A 219 40.32 15.21 -12.75
N LYS A 220 41.42 14.45 -12.88
CA LYS A 220 42.53 14.51 -11.92
C LYS A 220 43.11 15.92 -11.95
N ALA A 221 43.04 16.63 -10.83
CA ALA A 221 43.88 17.79 -10.60
C ALA A 221 45.27 17.26 -10.20
N GLU A 222 46.26 17.47 -11.07
CA GLU A 222 47.67 17.37 -10.71
C GLU A 222 48.03 18.56 -9.82
N SER A 223 48.76 18.28 -8.73
CA SER A 223 49.50 19.25 -7.94
C SER A 223 50.86 18.65 -7.61
#